data_AF-A0A4U8TPM6-F1
#
_entry.id   AF-A0A4U8TPM6-F1
#
_cell.length_a   1.000
_cell.length_b   1.000
_cell.length_c   1.000
_cell.angle_alpha   90.00
_cell.angle_beta   90.00
_cell.angle_gamma   90.00
#
_symmetry.space_group_name_H-M   'P 1'
#
loop_
_entity.id
_entity.type
_entity.pdbx_description
1 polymer ?
#
loop_
_entity_poly.entity_id
_entity_poly.type
_entity_poly.pdbx_seq_one_letter_code
_entity_poly.pdbx_strand_id
1 'polypeptide(L)'
;MVSNHKFICKQYLESVNVVHNPLEIFTNDTFCKLLLELAKKSKIYIDEISQDSVLSAEFDTQKAQNLIAQFNEFILQHRDEIAALSILYSQNYKNRHLTYEVIAELAHKLKQDSMDIPSLWNAYKLRDKGKVSKNPSKNLTNLISLVRYALKIDTELQYFAIGANARYNLWRGRCKKKGIAFSSEQEKFLELIKEYIIANGYAEIKDIQEICADLGGIYRAKAIFKENLGELVEELSLALVG
;
A
#
# COMPACT_ATOMS: atom_id res chain seq x y z
N MET A 1 65.30 -44.67 -24.20
CA MET A 1 64.75 -43.99 -23.01
C MET A 1 64.58 -42.51 -23.33
N VAL A 2 63.40 -42.12 -23.79
CA VAL A 2 63.04 -40.72 -24.07
C VAL A 2 61.54 -40.55 -23.80
N SER A 3 61.17 -39.36 -23.31
CA SER A 3 59.86 -38.68 -23.37
C SER A 3 58.87 -38.80 -22.19
N ASN A 4 58.83 -37.69 -21.43
CA ASN A 4 57.67 -36.82 -21.17
C ASN A 4 56.26 -37.43 -21.17
N HIS A 5 55.61 -37.42 -19.99
CA HIS A 5 54.49 -36.51 -19.73
C HIS A 5 54.01 -36.60 -18.27
N LYS A 6 53.51 -35.46 -17.77
CA LYS A 6 52.79 -35.24 -16.51
C LYS A 6 53.63 -35.06 -15.24
N PHE A 7 54.43 -34.00 -15.30
CA PHE A 7 54.36 -32.95 -14.28
C PHE A 7 52.91 -32.47 -14.05
N ILE A 8 52.66 -31.88 -12.88
CA ILE A 8 51.38 -31.35 -12.35
C ILE A 8 50.65 -32.35 -11.45
N CYS A 9 51.28 -32.73 -10.34
CA CYS A 9 50.57 -33.26 -9.17
C CYS A 9 51.24 -32.86 -7.83
N LYS A 10 52.09 -31.82 -7.80
CA LYS A 10 52.89 -31.52 -6.59
C LYS A 10 53.08 -30.03 -6.26
N GLN A 11 52.15 -29.17 -6.64
CA GLN A 11 52.12 -27.78 -6.16
C GLN A 11 50.70 -27.26 -6.25
N TYR A 12 49.99 -27.26 -5.12
CA TYR A 12 48.91 -26.34 -4.70
C TYR A 12 48.22 -26.97 -3.48
N LEU A 13 48.91 -26.93 -2.35
CA LEU A 13 48.39 -27.34 -1.05
C LEU A 13 48.48 -26.18 -0.04
N GLU A 14 48.22 -24.95 -0.50
CA GLU A 14 48.14 -23.77 0.37
C GLU A 14 47.18 -22.72 -0.23
N SER A 15 46.28 -22.19 0.63
CA SER A 15 45.23 -21.17 0.39
C SER A 15 44.00 -21.67 -0.41
N VAL A 16 42.74 -21.61 0.04
CA VAL A 16 42.07 -20.58 0.85
C VAL A 16 41.02 -21.26 1.73
N ASN A 17 41.23 -21.18 3.04
CA ASN A 17 40.23 -21.50 4.05
C ASN A 17 39.35 -20.25 4.20
N VAL A 18 38.36 -20.05 3.32
CA VAL A 18 37.40 -18.95 3.49
C VAL A 18 36.27 -19.43 4.39
N VAL A 19 36.54 -19.29 5.69
CA VAL A 19 35.51 -19.18 6.72
C VAL A 19 34.66 -17.99 6.33
N HIS A 20 33.52 -18.21 5.68
CA HIS A 20 32.54 -17.14 5.50
C HIS A 20 32.03 -16.76 6.89
N ASN A 21 32.58 -15.67 7.42
CA ASN A 21 32.09 -15.04 8.63
C ASN A 21 30.70 -14.45 8.30
N PRO A 22 29.60 -14.92 8.90
CA PRO A 22 28.24 -14.43 8.60
C PRO A 22 28.08 -12.93 8.83
N LEU A 23 29.00 -12.30 9.55
CA LEU A 23 29.03 -10.88 9.85
C LEU A 23 29.53 -10.00 8.68
N GLU A 24 30.25 -10.56 7.69
CA GLU A 24 30.73 -9.78 6.53
C GLU A 24 29.62 -9.33 5.58
N ILE A 25 28.50 -10.06 5.57
CA ILE A 25 27.31 -9.71 4.77
C ILE A 25 26.67 -8.42 5.32
N PHE A 26 26.71 -8.24 6.65
CA PHE A 26 26.15 -7.09 7.35
C PHE A 26 27.10 -5.88 7.43
N THR A 27 28.36 -6.03 7.05
CA THR A 27 29.34 -4.93 6.96
C THR A 27 29.66 -4.52 5.52
N ASN A 28 29.06 -5.18 4.53
CA ASN A 28 29.19 -4.81 3.12
C ASN A 28 28.52 -3.45 2.87
N ASP A 29 29.34 -2.43 2.65
CA ASP A 29 28.92 -1.04 2.42
C ASP A 29 27.95 -0.91 1.23
N THR A 30 28.07 -1.77 0.22
CA THR A 30 27.16 -1.81 -0.94
C THR A 30 25.79 -2.35 -0.54
N PHE A 31 25.75 -3.39 0.30
CA PHE A 31 24.50 -3.96 0.82
C PHE A 31 23.82 -3.00 1.79
N CYS A 32 24.59 -2.36 2.69
CA CYS A 32 24.08 -1.32 3.58
C CYS A 32 23.54 -0.11 2.82
N LYS A 33 24.22 0.35 1.77
CA LYS A 33 23.72 1.42 0.89
C LYS A 33 22.47 1.01 0.14
N LEU A 34 22.40 -0.23 -0.36
CA LEU A 34 21.22 -0.76 -1.03
C LEU A 34 20.03 -0.88 -0.05
N LEU A 35 20.25 -1.38 1.17
CA LEU A 35 19.24 -1.39 2.22
C LEU A 35 18.79 0.01 2.61
N LEU A 36 19.70 0.99 2.68
CA LEU A 36 19.37 2.38 2.95
C LEU A 36 18.61 3.03 1.79
N GLU A 37 18.92 2.69 0.53
CA GLU A 37 18.15 3.13 -0.63
C GLU A 37 16.76 2.50 -0.67
N LEU A 38 16.66 1.20 -0.41
CA LEU A 38 15.38 0.49 -0.34
C LEU A 38 14.54 0.98 0.83
N ALA A 39 15.14 1.23 2.01
CA ALA A 39 14.49 1.84 3.17
C ALA A 39 14.08 3.31 2.93
N LYS A 40 14.85 4.06 2.12
CA LYS A 40 14.47 5.41 1.68
C LYS A 40 13.35 5.39 0.65
N LYS A 41 13.26 4.34 -0.18
CA LYS A 41 12.15 4.12 -1.11
C LYS A 41 10.89 3.60 -0.42
N SER A 42 11.04 2.81 0.65
CA SER A 42 9.94 2.29 1.48
C SER A 42 9.61 3.16 2.70
N LYS A 43 10.08 4.41 2.71
CA LYS A 43 10.02 5.29 3.88
C LYS A 43 8.58 5.67 4.23
N ILE A 44 8.02 4.96 5.20
CA ILE A 44 6.86 5.42 5.97
C ILE A 44 7.32 6.67 6.74
N TYR A 45 6.74 7.82 6.41
CA TYR A 45 7.05 9.10 7.05
C TYR A 45 6.38 9.15 8.43
N ILE A 46 7.02 8.57 9.46
CA ILE A 46 6.62 8.79 10.85
C ILE A 46 7.24 10.11 11.32
N ASP A 47 6.56 11.21 11.00
CA ASP A 47 6.83 12.50 11.64
C ASP A 47 6.20 12.51 13.05
N GLU A 48 7.00 12.35 14.09
CA GLU A 48 6.54 12.59 15.46
C GLU A 48 6.48 14.10 15.70
N ILE A 49 5.34 14.73 15.37
CA ILE A 49 5.06 16.07 15.85
C ILE A 49 4.19 15.94 17.10
N SER A 50 4.85 16.29 18.20
CA SER A 50 4.38 16.43 19.57
C SER A 50 2.95 16.96 19.71
N GLN A 51 2.17 16.27 20.53
CA GLN A 51 0.90 16.73 21.08
C GLN A 51 1.18 17.69 22.24
N ASP A 52 0.85 18.98 22.10
CA ASP A 52 0.13 19.72 23.14
C ASP A 52 -0.19 21.16 22.74
N SER A 53 -1.47 21.52 22.84
CA SER A 53 -1.91 22.78 23.46
C SER A 53 -3.44 22.72 23.62
N VAL A 54 -3.89 22.71 24.87
CA VAL A 54 -5.31 22.87 25.23
C VAL A 54 -5.67 24.33 24.99
N LEU A 55 -6.08 24.63 23.76
CA LEU A 55 -6.85 25.84 23.45
C LEU A 55 -8.34 25.49 23.61
N SER A 56 -9.16 26.47 24.00
CA SER A 56 -10.56 26.29 24.36
C SER A 56 -11.34 25.41 23.36
N ALA A 57 -12.12 24.45 23.86
CA ALA A 57 -12.85 23.47 23.04
C ALA A 57 -13.75 24.08 21.95
N GLU A 58 -14.27 25.30 22.15
CA GLU A 58 -15.07 26.03 21.17
C GLU A 58 -14.25 26.49 19.95
N PHE A 59 -13.02 26.98 20.18
CA PHE A 59 -12.10 27.39 19.13
C PHE A 59 -11.63 26.21 18.27
N ASP A 60 -11.35 25.08 18.91
CA ASP A 60 -10.99 23.84 18.22
C ASP A 60 -12.16 23.29 17.39
N THR A 61 -13.39 23.45 17.86
CA THR A 61 -14.60 23.05 17.11
C THR A 61 -14.79 23.91 15.87
N GLN A 62 -14.65 25.24 15.97
CA GLN A 62 -14.78 26.13 14.82
C GLN A 62 -13.68 25.87 13.78
N LYS A 63 -12.43 25.67 14.22
CA LYS A 63 -11.33 25.28 13.34
C LYS A 63 -11.61 23.97 12.61
N ALA A 64 -12.08 22.95 13.33
CA ALA A 64 -12.43 21.67 12.74
C ALA A 64 -13.54 21.81 11.67
N GLN A 65 -14.57 22.60 11.96
CA GLN A 65 -15.65 22.86 11.00
C GLN A 65 -15.13 23.57 9.74
N ASN A 66 -14.28 24.60 9.90
CA ASN A 66 -13.69 25.32 8.78
C ASN A 66 -12.80 24.41 7.93
N LEU A 67 -11.96 23.57 8.56
CA LEU A 67 -11.10 22.62 7.85
C LEU A 67 -11.91 21.61 7.04
N ILE A 68 -13.01 21.10 7.61
CA ILE A 68 -13.90 20.19 6.89
C ILE A 68 -14.62 20.91 5.74
N ALA A 69 -15.05 22.16 5.94
CA ALA A 69 -15.67 22.96 4.88
C ALA A 69 -14.70 23.17 3.71
N GLN A 70 -13.47 23.57 4.00
CA GLN A 70 -12.39 23.71 3.01
C GLN A 70 -12.13 22.39 2.27
N PHE A 71 -12.07 21.27 2.99
CA PHE A 71 -11.88 19.96 2.37
C PHE A 71 -13.03 19.57 1.43
N ASN A 72 -14.28 19.83 1.83
CA ASN A 72 -15.42 19.56 0.96
C ASN A 72 -15.42 20.45 -0.28
N GLU A 73 -15.07 21.73 -0.13
CA GLU A 73 -14.94 22.67 -1.24
C GLU A 73 -13.83 22.23 -2.20
N PHE A 74 -12.66 21.86 -1.67
CA PHE A 74 -11.54 21.31 -2.44
C PHE A 74 -11.96 20.08 -3.26
N ILE A 75 -12.64 19.12 -2.63
CA ILE A 75 -13.10 17.90 -3.30
C ILE A 75 -14.07 18.23 -4.45
N LEU A 76 -14.94 19.23 -4.27
CA LEU A 76 -15.89 19.65 -5.29
C LEU A 76 -15.22 20.37 -6.46
N GLN A 77 -14.32 21.32 -6.17
CA GLN A 77 -13.62 22.12 -7.17
C GLN A 77 -12.68 21.29 -8.04
N HIS A 78 -11.99 20.31 -7.44
CA HIS A 78 -11.00 19.48 -8.14
C HIS A 78 -11.51 18.11 -8.57
N ARG A 79 -12.84 17.89 -8.55
CA ARG A 79 -13.48 16.62 -8.86
C ARG A 79 -12.98 15.99 -10.16
N ASP A 80 -12.92 16.77 -11.24
CA ASP A 80 -12.59 16.28 -12.58
C ASP A 80 -11.11 16.51 -12.94
N GLU A 81 -10.39 17.32 -12.15
CA GLU A 81 -8.98 17.64 -12.35
C GLU A 81 -8.06 16.60 -11.70
N ILE A 82 -8.33 16.24 -10.44
CA ILE A 82 -7.49 15.28 -9.72
C ILE A 82 -7.98 13.86 -10.00
N ALA A 83 -7.11 13.03 -10.57
CA ALA A 83 -7.43 11.68 -11.00
C ALA A 83 -8.08 10.84 -9.87
N ALA A 84 -7.55 10.92 -8.64
CA ALA A 84 -8.09 10.19 -7.50
C ALA A 84 -9.56 10.56 -7.21
N LEU A 85 -9.89 11.85 -7.24
CA LEU A 85 -11.25 12.33 -7.00
C LEU A 85 -12.17 11.90 -8.14
N SER A 86 -11.73 12.06 -9.38
CA SER A 86 -12.51 11.67 -10.56
C SER A 86 -12.92 10.19 -10.51
N ILE A 87 -11.99 9.31 -10.09
CA ILE A 87 -12.24 7.87 -9.90
C ILE A 87 -13.24 7.63 -8.76
N LEU A 88 -13.08 8.30 -7.61
CA LEU A 88 -13.96 8.12 -6.45
C LEU A 88 -15.38 8.63 -6.69
N TYR A 89 -15.55 9.66 -7.51
CA TYR A 89 -16.86 10.19 -7.92
C TYR A 89 -17.55 9.35 -8.97
N SER A 90 -16.76 8.77 -9.89
CA SER A 90 -17.29 8.10 -11.07
C SER A 90 -16.91 6.63 -10.99
N GLN A 91 -17.84 5.81 -10.51
CA GLN A 91 -17.68 4.35 -10.38
C GLN A 91 -17.38 3.62 -11.72
N ASN A 92 -17.28 4.33 -12.85
CA ASN A 92 -17.36 3.78 -14.20
C ASN A 92 -16.13 4.06 -15.11
N TYR A 93 -14.94 4.28 -14.56
CA TYR A 93 -13.73 4.36 -15.38
C TYR A 93 -12.93 3.04 -15.33
N LYS A 94 -13.25 2.12 -16.25
CA LYS A 94 -12.63 0.80 -16.35
C LYS A 94 -11.08 0.80 -16.44
N ASN A 95 -10.49 1.90 -16.91
CA ASN A 95 -9.05 2.00 -17.16
C ASN A 95 -8.32 2.98 -16.22
N ARG A 96 -8.94 3.40 -15.11
CA ARG A 96 -8.31 4.28 -14.13
C ARG A 96 -8.37 3.63 -12.76
N HIS A 97 -7.22 3.56 -12.10
CA HIS A 97 -7.07 2.86 -10.84
C HIS A 97 -6.53 3.82 -9.77
N LEU A 98 -6.94 3.61 -8.52
CA LEU A 98 -6.41 4.35 -7.37
C LEU A 98 -5.05 3.77 -6.99
N THR A 99 -4.05 3.96 -7.86
CA THR A 99 -2.66 3.59 -7.59
C THR A 99 -2.06 4.52 -6.53
N TYR A 100 -0.92 4.12 -5.99
CA TYR A 100 -0.21 4.91 -4.99
C TYR A 100 0.07 6.34 -5.50
N GLU A 101 0.55 6.47 -6.74
CA GLU A 101 0.90 7.75 -7.36
C GLU A 101 -0.31 8.67 -7.47
N VAL A 102 -1.46 8.13 -7.87
CA VAL A 102 -2.72 8.87 -7.99
C VAL A 102 -3.19 9.39 -6.64
N ILE A 103 -3.07 8.58 -5.57
CA ILE A 103 -3.43 9.01 -4.22
C ILE A 103 -2.39 10.00 -3.66
N ALA A 104 -1.10 9.83 -4.01
CA ALA A 104 -0.01 10.69 -3.57
C ALA A 104 -0.14 12.09 -4.18
N GLU A 105 -0.58 12.19 -5.44
CA GLU A 105 -0.91 13.46 -6.09
C GLU A 105 -1.99 14.23 -5.32
N LEU A 106 -3.07 13.55 -4.93
CA LEU A 106 -4.15 14.15 -4.13
C LEU A 106 -3.61 14.62 -2.77
N ALA A 107 -2.80 13.81 -2.09
CA ALA A 107 -2.19 14.19 -0.82
C ALA A 107 -1.26 15.40 -0.96
N HIS A 108 -0.49 15.48 -2.04
CA HIS A 108 0.38 16.61 -2.33
C HIS A 108 -0.43 17.90 -2.54
N LYS A 109 -1.51 17.84 -3.32
CA LYS A 109 -2.41 18.99 -3.56
C LYS A 109 -3.07 19.46 -2.27
N LEU A 110 -3.58 18.55 -1.43
CA LEU A 110 -4.13 18.92 -0.12
C LEU A 110 -3.12 19.62 0.77
N LYS A 111 -1.86 19.16 0.75
CA LYS A 111 -0.79 19.76 1.53
C LYS A 111 -0.48 21.21 1.11
N GLN A 112 -0.67 21.55 -0.16
CA GLN A 112 -0.53 22.93 -0.66
C GLN A 112 -1.58 23.86 -0.03
N ASP A 113 -2.77 23.33 0.27
CA ASP A 113 -3.85 24.04 0.95
C ASP A 113 -3.83 23.84 2.48
N SER A 114 -2.67 23.47 3.03
CA SER A 114 -2.46 23.24 4.48
C SER A 114 -3.38 22.18 5.09
N MET A 115 -3.84 21.22 4.29
CA MET A 115 -4.61 20.05 4.73
C MET A 115 -3.76 18.78 4.67
N ASP A 116 -3.91 17.91 5.67
CA ASP A 116 -3.29 16.59 5.67
C ASP A 116 -4.21 15.53 6.29
N ILE A 117 -3.85 14.26 6.14
CA ILE A 117 -4.67 13.14 6.64
C ILE A 117 -4.91 13.27 8.16
N PRO A 118 -3.90 13.50 9.02
CA PRO A 118 -4.13 13.63 10.46
C PRO A 118 -5.04 14.79 10.86
N SER A 119 -4.85 15.98 10.29
CA SER A 119 -5.66 17.17 10.60
C SER A 119 -7.12 16.97 10.20
N LEU A 120 -7.37 16.46 8.99
CA LEU A 120 -8.72 16.15 8.50
C LEU A 120 -9.41 15.10 9.36
N TRP A 121 -8.70 14.03 9.70
CA TRP A 121 -9.22 12.95 10.54
C TRP A 121 -9.60 13.45 11.93
N ASN A 122 -8.73 14.26 12.55
CA ASN A 122 -8.98 14.86 13.87
C ASN A 122 -10.17 15.83 13.83
N ALA A 123 -10.30 16.62 12.75
CA ALA A 123 -11.45 17.49 12.56
C ALA A 123 -12.76 16.69 12.48
N TYR A 124 -12.79 15.61 11.68
CA TYR A 124 -13.94 14.72 11.62
C TYR A 124 -14.23 14.04 12.96
N LYS A 125 -13.20 13.64 13.71
CA LYS A 125 -13.36 13.04 15.05
C LYS A 125 -14.00 14.00 16.05
N LEU A 126 -13.65 15.29 15.99
CA LEU A 126 -14.26 16.33 16.82
C LEU A 126 -15.74 16.54 16.47
N ARG A 127 -16.07 16.58 15.18
CA ARG A 127 -17.43 16.80 14.68
C ARG A 127 -18.35 15.59 14.90
N ASP A 128 -17.91 14.40 14.54
CA ASP A 128 -18.75 13.19 14.43
C ASP A 128 -18.36 12.15 15.50
N LYS A 129 -18.50 12.53 16.77
CA LYS A 129 -18.17 11.67 17.90
C LYS A 129 -18.85 10.30 17.78
N GLY A 130 -18.07 9.24 17.92
CA GLY A 130 -18.54 7.85 17.84
C GLY A 130 -18.61 7.25 16.43
N LYS A 131 -18.46 8.04 15.36
CA LYS A 131 -18.44 7.57 13.97
C LYS A 131 -17.04 7.52 13.35
N VAL A 132 -16.02 7.92 14.11
CA VAL A 132 -14.63 8.07 13.63
C VAL A 132 -13.69 7.26 14.51
N SER A 133 -12.77 6.50 13.88
CA SER A 133 -11.75 5.74 14.61
C SER A 133 -10.83 6.63 15.45
N LYS A 134 -10.34 6.09 16.57
CA LYS A 134 -9.76 6.85 17.68
C LYS A 134 -8.42 7.51 17.36
N ASN A 135 -7.66 7.08 16.36
CA ASN A 135 -6.38 7.68 15.99
C ASN A 135 -6.26 7.93 14.47
N PRO A 136 -5.67 9.03 14.01
CA PRO A 136 -5.31 9.18 12.60
C PRO A 136 -4.12 8.27 12.25
N SER A 137 -4.26 7.42 11.23
CA SER A 137 -3.11 6.74 10.62
C SER A 137 -2.64 7.57 9.42
N LYS A 138 -1.32 7.68 9.22
CA LYS A 138 -0.70 8.40 8.10
C LYS A 138 -0.70 7.62 6.79
N ASN A 139 -1.27 6.42 6.76
CA ASN A 139 -1.34 5.61 5.55
C ASN A 139 -2.05 6.39 4.45
N LEU A 140 -1.40 6.49 3.29
CA LEU A 140 -1.88 7.29 2.17
C LEU A 140 -3.28 6.85 1.71
N THR A 141 -3.56 5.54 1.75
CA THR A 141 -4.87 4.96 1.42
C THR A 141 -6.00 5.40 2.33
N ASN A 142 -5.74 5.91 3.55
CA ASN A 142 -6.77 6.54 4.38
C ASN A 142 -7.37 7.80 3.74
N LEU A 143 -6.71 8.39 2.76
CA LEU A 143 -7.28 9.48 1.98
C LEU A 143 -8.50 9.02 1.17
N ILE A 144 -8.51 7.76 0.72
CA ILE A 144 -9.70 7.15 0.11
C ILE A 144 -10.86 7.15 1.12
N SER A 145 -10.63 6.71 2.36
CA SER A 145 -11.66 6.74 3.41
C SER A 145 -12.16 8.15 3.71
N LEU A 146 -11.25 9.14 3.81
CA LEU A 146 -11.61 10.53 4.06
C LEU A 146 -12.52 11.09 2.96
N VAL A 147 -12.14 10.88 1.70
CA VAL A 147 -12.93 11.36 0.56
C VAL A 147 -14.28 10.63 0.50
N ARG A 148 -14.32 9.30 0.64
CA ARG A 148 -15.58 8.54 0.64
C ARG A 148 -16.53 8.98 1.76
N TYR A 149 -16.00 9.25 2.95
CA TYR A 149 -16.78 9.78 4.07
C TYR A 149 -17.28 11.20 3.83
N ALA A 150 -16.44 12.07 3.24
CA ALA A 150 -16.85 13.42 2.84
C ALA A 150 -17.99 13.40 1.81
N LEU A 151 -17.90 12.50 0.83
CA LEU A 151 -18.90 12.25 -0.21
C LEU A 151 -20.16 11.50 0.30
N LYS A 152 -20.23 11.17 1.59
CA LYS A 152 -21.33 10.41 2.21
C LYS A 152 -21.56 9.02 1.60
N ILE A 153 -20.54 8.46 0.95
CA ILE A 153 -20.54 7.08 0.47
C ILE A 153 -20.45 6.13 1.66
N ASP A 154 -19.54 6.42 2.59
CA ASP A 154 -19.39 5.68 3.84
C ASP A 154 -20.03 6.47 4.99
N THR A 155 -20.76 5.77 5.88
CA THR A 155 -21.46 6.39 7.01
C THR A 155 -20.58 6.58 8.25
N GLU A 156 -19.40 5.95 8.25
CA GLU A 156 -18.41 5.99 9.32
C GLU A 156 -17.02 6.21 8.72
N LEU A 157 -16.16 6.94 9.44
CA LEU A 157 -14.77 7.16 9.05
C LEU A 157 -13.86 6.18 9.80
N GLN A 158 -13.44 5.15 9.08
CA GLN A 158 -12.53 4.12 9.57
C GLN A 158 -11.32 3.97 8.66
N TYR A 159 -10.27 3.31 9.16
CA TYR A 159 -9.08 3.04 8.36
C TYR A 159 -9.44 2.27 7.10
N PHE A 160 -8.78 2.62 5.99
CA PHE A 160 -9.02 1.97 4.71
C PHE A 160 -8.85 0.46 4.81
N ALA A 161 -7.84 0.00 5.56
CA ALA A 161 -7.58 -1.42 5.82
C ALA A 161 -8.80 -2.17 6.38
N ILE A 162 -9.60 -1.55 7.26
CA ILE A 162 -10.77 -2.22 7.87
C ILE A 162 -11.85 -2.45 6.80
N GLY A 163 -12.20 -1.41 6.04
CA GLY A 163 -13.18 -1.50 4.96
C GLY A 163 -12.72 -2.43 3.83
N ALA A 164 -11.45 -2.35 3.44
CA ALA A 164 -10.85 -3.20 2.41
C ALA A 164 -10.87 -4.69 2.82
N ASN A 165 -10.54 -5.02 4.07
CA ASN A 165 -10.64 -6.39 4.58
C ASN A 165 -12.09 -6.91 4.58
N ALA A 166 -13.06 -6.07 4.95
CA ALA A 166 -14.47 -6.44 4.87
C ALA A 166 -14.90 -6.73 3.42
N ARG A 167 -14.50 -5.87 2.47
CA ARG A 167 -14.77 -6.05 1.04
C ARG A 167 -14.06 -7.25 0.44
N TYR A 168 -12.85 -7.55 0.89
CA TYR A 168 -12.14 -8.79 0.53
C TYR A 168 -12.96 -10.02 0.91
N ASN A 169 -13.46 -10.09 2.16
CA ASN A 169 -14.30 -11.20 2.60
C ASN A 169 -15.59 -11.32 1.79
N LEU A 170 -16.21 -10.20 1.41
CA LEU A 170 -17.39 -10.20 0.52
C LEU A 170 -17.04 -10.71 -0.88
N TRP A 171 -15.91 -10.26 -1.45
CA TRP A 171 -15.40 -10.72 -2.74
C TRP A 171 -15.14 -12.23 -2.71
N ARG A 172 -14.49 -12.74 -1.66
CA ARG A 172 -14.30 -14.18 -1.42
C ARG A 172 -15.62 -14.95 -1.37
N GLY A 173 -16.62 -14.41 -0.70
CA GLY A 173 -17.97 -14.97 -0.69
C GLY A 173 -18.61 -15.02 -2.08
N ARG A 174 -18.41 -14.00 -2.92
CA ARG A 174 -18.88 -13.99 -4.32
C ARG A 174 -18.17 -15.03 -5.17
N CYS A 175 -16.84 -15.18 -5.04
CA CYS A 175 -16.08 -16.23 -5.72
C CYS A 175 -16.63 -17.62 -5.38
N LYS A 176 -16.85 -17.89 -4.09
CA LYS A 176 -17.44 -19.16 -3.63
C LYS A 176 -18.84 -19.41 -4.22
N LYS A 177 -19.70 -18.39 -4.27
CA LYS A 177 -21.04 -18.48 -4.90
C LYS A 177 -20.97 -18.75 -6.41
N LYS A 178 -19.93 -18.28 -7.09
CA LYS A 178 -19.64 -18.58 -8.51
C LYS A 178 -19.00 -19.97 -8.72
N GLY A 179 -18.81 -20.77 -7.67
CA GLY A 179 -18.15 -22.07 -7.75
C GLY A 179 -16.61 -22.00 -7.82
N ILE A 180 -16.02 -20.82 -7.59
CA ILE A 180 -14.57 -20.65 -7.56
C ILE A 180 -14.08 -20.96 -6.14
N ALA A 181 -13.29 -22.03 -6.02
CA ALA A 181 -12.61 -22.40 -4.79
C ALA A 181 -11.10 -22.28 -4.99
N PHE A 182 -10.45 -21.50 -4.11
CA PHE A 182 -9.00 -21.33 -4.14
C PHE A 182 -8.31 -22.42 -3.32
N SER A 183 -7.17 -22.90 -3.81
CA SER A 183 -6.31 -23.82 -3.05
C SER A 183 -5.58 -23.08 -1.94
N SER A 184 -5.13 -23.78 -0.89
CA SER A 184 -4.36 -23.18 0.21
C SER A 184 -3.12 -22.39 -0.25
N GLU A 185 -2.58 -22.68 -1.43
CA GLU A 185 -1.50 -21.92 -2.01
C GLU A 185 -2.00 -20.61 -2.66
N GLN A 186 -3.07 -20.68 -3.46
CA GLN A 186 -3.70 -19.50 -4.05
C GLN A 186 -4.18 -18.52 -2.96
N GLU A 187 -4.67 -19.03 -1.83
CA GLU A 187 -5.03 -18.24 -0.65
C GLU A 187 -3.88 -17.35 -0.15
N LYS A 188 -2.66 -17.91 -0.06
CA LYS A 188 -1.48 -17.17 0.39
C LYS A 188 -1.11 -16.05 -0.58
N PHE A 189 -1.21 -16.30 -1.88
CA PHE A 189 -1.00 -15.27 -2.89
C PHE A 189 -2.05 -14.16 -2.77
N LEU A 190 -3.33 -14.51 -2.66
CA LEU A 190 -4.41 -13.54 -2.52
C LEU A 190 -4.26 -12.67 -1.28
N GLU A 191 -3.78 -13.24 -0.17
CA GLU A 191 -3.53 -12.49 1.07
C GLU A 191 -2.42 -11.45 0.89
N LEU A 192 -1.29 -11.81 0.25
CA LEU A 192 -0.21 -10.87 -0.03
C LEU A 192 -0.66 -9.74 -0.98
N ILE A 193 -1.40 -10.09 -2.03
CA ILE A 193 -1.94 -9.11 -2.98
C ILE A 193 -2.93 -8.17 -2.27
N LYS A 194 -3.80 -8.72 -1.41
CA LYS A 194 -4.75 -7.95 -0.57
C LYS A 194 -4.00 -6.95 0.33
N GLU A 195 -2.97 -7.38 1.05
CA GLU A 195 -2.18 -6.48 1.90
C GLU A 195 -1.46 -5.40 1.08
N TYR A 196 -0.94 -5.75 -0.09
CA TYR A 196 -0.35 -4.76 -1.00
C TYR A 196 -1.37 -3.72 -1.47
N ILE A 197 -2.59 -4.14 -1.85
CA ILE A 197 -3.67 -3.22 -2.24
C ILE A 197 -4.10 -2.35 -1.05
N ILE A 198 -4.12 -2.88 0.17
CA ILE A 198 -4.42 -2.10 1.38
C ILE A 198 -3.40 -0.97 1.59
N ALA A 199 -2.13 -1.24 1.30
CA ALA A 199 -1.04 -0.28 1.45
C ALA A 199 -0.95 0.73 0.28
N ASN A 200 -1.17 0.28 -0.96
CA ASN A 200 -0.86 1.03 -2.17
C ASN A 200 -2.10 1.45 -2.98
N GLY A 201 -3.28 0.92 -2.66
CA GLY A 201 -4.55 1.22 -3.32
C GLY A 201 -4.85 0.38 -4.56
N TYR A 202 -3.84 -0.14 -5.26
CA TYR A 202 -4.03 -0.98 -6.45
C TYR A 202 -2.83 -1.92 -6.66
N ALA A 203 -3.05 -3.06 -7.31
CA ALA A 203 -1.99 -3.97 -7.75
C ALA A 203 -2.14 -4.27 -9.24
N GLU A 204 -1.03 -4.29 -9.96
CA GLU A 204 -0.93 -4.75 -11.34
C GLU A 204 -0.24 -6.12 -11.43
N ILE A 205 -0.38 -6.78 -12.59
CA ILE A 205 0.32 -8.04 -12.88
C ILE A 205 1.84 -7.90 -12.72
N LYS A 206 2.40 -6.74 -13.08
CA LYS A 206 3.85 -6.49 -13.00
C LYS A 206 4.36 -6.50 -11.54
N ASP A 207 3.50 -6.13 -10.59
CA ASP A 207 3.85 -6.04 -9.17
C ASP A 207 3.91 -7.43 -8.50
N ILE A 208 3.23 -8.43 -9.08
CA ILE A 208 3.16 -9.80 -8.54
C ILE A 208 4.56 -10.43 -8.37
N GLN A 209 5.51 -10.04 -9.20
CA GLN A 209 6.88 -10.53 -9.06
C GLN A 209 7.50 -10.12 -7.72
N GLU A 210 7.26 -8.88 -7.27
CA GLU A 210 7.77 -8.36 -6.02
C GLU A 210 6.88 -8.79 -4.84
N ILE A 211 5.56 -8.62 -4.96
CA ILE A 211 4.57 -8.93 -3.90
C ILE A 211 4.68 -10.38 -3.43
N CYS A 212 4.91 -11.31 -4.36
CA CYS A 212 4.91 -12.74 -4.08
C CYS A 212 6.30 -13.38 -4.26
N ALA A 213 7.38 -12.61 -4.15
CA ALA A 213 8.75 -13.10 -4.37
C ALA A 213 9.06 -14.37 -3.56
N ASP A 214 8.69 -14.39 -2.27
CA ASP A 214 8.89 -15.54 -1.38
C ASP A 214 8.04 -16.77 -1.74
N LEU A 215 6.99 -16.58 -2.54
CA LEU A 215 6.15 -17.66 -3.08
C LEU A 215 6.52 -18.03 -4.53
N GLY A 216 7.62 -17.50 -5.08
CA GLY A 216 8.05 -17.76 -6.46
C GLY A 216 7.51 -16.76 -7.50
N GLY A 217 6.98 -15.63 -7.05
CA GLY A 217 6.65 -14.46 -7.86
C GLY A 217 5.63 -14.72 -8.96
N ILE A 218 5.76 -13.99 -10.07
CA ILE A 218 4.82 -14.03 -11.19
C ILE A 218 4.80 -15.40 -11.88
N TYR A 219 5.93 -16.10 -11.91
CA TYR A 219 6.02 -17.42 -12.54
C TYR A 219 5.18 -18.45 -11.78
N ARG A 220 5.29 -18.49 -10.45
CA ARG A 220 4.47 -19.39 -9.65
C ARG A 220 3.00 -18.97 -9.67
N ALA A 221 2.71 -17.68 -9.59
CA ALA A 221 1.36 -17.15 -9.70
C ALA A 221 0.68 -17.59 -11.01
N LYS A 222 1.36 -17.45 -12.16
CA LYS A 222 0.85 -17.91 -13.45
C LYS A 222 0.64 -19.42 -13.50
N ALA A 223 1.49 -20.22 -12.85
CA ALA A 223 1.31 -21.67 -12.82
C ALA A 223 0.05 -22.09 -12.05
N ILE A 224 -0.27 -21.41 -10.93
CA ILE A 224 -1.41 -21.78 -10.07
C ILE A 224 -2.72 -21.09 -10.47
N PHE A 225 -2.69 -19.88 -11.04
CA PHE A 225 -3.87 -19.12 -11.48
C PHE A 225 -4.13 -19.20 -12.99
N LYS A 226 -3.15 -19.66 -13.78
CA LYS A 226 -3.22 -19.79 -15.25
C LYS A 226 -3.55 -18.45 -15.93
N GLU A 227 -4.35 -18.46 -16.99
CA GLU A 227 -4.65 -17.29 -17.81
C GLU A 227 -5.47 -16.22 -17.08
N ASN A 228 -6.13 -16.57 -15.98
CA ASN A 228 -7.03 -15.66 -15.26
C ASN A 228 -6.32 -14.74 -14.27
N LEU A 229 -4.98 -14.83 -14.10
CA LEU A 229 -4.26 -14.06 -13.08
C LEU A 229 -4.48 -12.54 -13.21
N GLY A 230 -4.45 -12.02 -14.43
CA GLY A 230 -4.62 -10.58 -14.68
C GLY A 230 -5.98 -10.06 -14.27
N GLU A 231 -7.03 -10.69 -14.81
CA GLU A 231 -8.42 -10.35 -14.48
C GLU A 231 -8.71 -10.53 -12.99
N LEU A 232 -8.12 -11.54 -12.34
CA LEU A 232 -8.27 -11.78 -10.92
C LEU A 232 -7.68 -10.65 -10.06
N VAL A 233 -6.46 -10.20 -10.39
CA VAL A 233 -5.78 -9.11 -9.67
C VAL A 233 -6.53 -7.79 -9.85
N GLU A 234 -7.02 -7.54 -11.06
CA GLU A 234 -7.84 -6.36 -11.35
C GLU A 234 -9.19 -6.41 -10.60
N GLU A 235 -9.94 -7.52 -10.70
CA GLU A 235 -11.22 -7.70 -10.01
C GLU A 235 -11.06 -7.54 -8.50
N LEU A 236 -10.00 -8.14 -7.93
CA LEU A 236 -9.68 -8.03 -6.52
C LEU A 236 -9.39 -6.57 -6.14
N SER A 237 -8.50 -5.89 -6.88
CA SER A 237 -8.16 -4.49 -6.60
C SER A 237 -9.37 -3.57 -6.63
N LEU A 238 -10.21 -3.69 -7.65
CA LEU A 238 -11.45 -2.92 -7.76
C LEU A 238 -12.42 -3.24 -6.62
N ALA A 239 -12.53 -4.51 -6.23
CA ALA A 239 -13.41 -4.93 -5.14
C ALA A 239 -12.99 -4.37 -3.77
N LEU A 240 -11.69 -4.21 -3.50
CA LEU A 240 -11.18 -3.73 -2.21
C LEU A 240 -11.28 -2.22 -2.03
N VAL A 241 -11.26 -1.47 -3.13
CA VAL A 241 -11.30 0.00 -3.14
C VAL A 241 -12.72 0.55 -3.25
N GLY A 242 -13.61 -0.21 -3.91
CA GLY A 242 -15.01 0.13 -4.18
C GLY A 242 -15.89 0.40 -2.97
#